data_AF-A0A182PIX6-F1
#
_entry.id   AF-A0A182PIX6-F1
#
_cell.length_a   1.000
_cell.length_b   1.000
_cell.length_c   1.000
_cell.angle_alpha   90.00
_cell.angle_beta   90.00
_cell.angle_gamma   90.00
#
_symmetry.space_group_name_H-M   'P 1'
#
loop_
_entity.id
_entity.type
_entity.pdbx_description
1 polymer ?
#
loop_
_entity_poly.entity_id
_entity_poly.type
_entity_poly.pdbx_seq_one_letter_code
_entity_poly.pdbx_strand_id
1 'polypeptide(L)' 'MLAAFVSLQLTSMSTVTVEAVLGRTATLPCDIEPEELNDRVYMVLWFRESAGKPLYRGKQYRQLGKE' A
#
# COMPACT_ATOMS: atom_id res chain seq x y z
N MET A 1 14.54 27.16 22.49
CA MET A 1 13.55 26.07 22.66
C MET A 1 13.04 25.70 21.26
N LEU A 2 13.97 25.24 20.42
CA LEU A 2 13.85 25.04 18.97
C LEU A 2 13.56 23.56 18.68
N ALA A 3 12.60 22.98 19.41
CA ALA A 3 12.28 21.56 19.31
C ALA A 3 10.91 21.39 18.65
N ALA A 4 10.82 21.80 17.39
CA ALA A 4 9.81 21.31 16.46
C ALA A 4 10.29 21.64 15.05
N PHE A 5 11.49 21.17 14.71
CA PHE A 5 11.75 20.70 13.35
C PHE A 5 10.71 19.60 13.09
N VAL A 6 9.48 19.98 12.75
CA VAL A 6 8.62 19.12 11.96
C VAL A 6 9.41 18.94 10.69
N SER A 7 10.17 17.85 10.63
CA SER A 7 10.89 17.44 9.44
C SER A 7 9.82 17.17 8.40
N LEU A 8 9.46 18.19 7.63
CA LEU A 8 8.82 18.03 6.33
C LEU A 8 9.89 17.36 5.45
N GLN A 9 10.12 16.08 5.69
CA GLN A 9 10.72 15.19 4.72
C GLN A 9 9.70 15.18 3.57
N LEU A 10 9.90 16.08 2.60
CA LEU A 10 9.16 16.07 1.34
C LEU A 10 9.72 14.89 0.53
N THR A 11 9.49 13.66 1.00
CA THR A 11 9.87 12.45 0.30
C THR A 11 9.06 12.42 -0.99
N SER A 12 9.76 12.64 -2.12
CA SER A 12 9.15 12.50 -3.43
C SER A 12 8.64 11.07 -3.57
N MET A 13 7.33 10.86 -3.45
CA MET A 13 6.73 9.55 -3.62
C MET A 13 6.98 9.10 -5.06
N SER A 14 7.86 8.12 -5.25
CA SER A 14 8.13 7.54 -6.56
C SER A 14 6.94 6.69 -6.98
N THR A 15 6.29 7.06 -8.09
CA THR A 15 5.24 6.25 -8.70
C THR A 15 5.76 5.61 -9.98
N VAL A 16 5.37 4.36 -10.20
CA VAL A 16 5.72 3.61 -11.42
C VAL A 16 4.46 3.05 -12.05
N THR A 17 4.38 3.11 -13.37
CA THR A 17 3.27 2.54 -14.14
C THR A 17 3.49 1.03 -14.32
N VAL A 18 2.51 0.23 -13.92
CA VAL A 18 2.55 -1.24 -14.09
C VAL A 18 1.47 -1.63 -15.09
N GLU A 19 1.87 -2.30 -16.17
CA GLU A 19 0.96 -2.86 -17.15
C GLU A 19 0.75 -4.37 -16.91
N ALA A 20 -0.45 -4.85 -17.16
CA ALA A 20 -0.84 -6.23 -16.94
C ALA A 20 -1.62 -6.78 -18.13
N VAL A 21 -1.34 -8.04 -18.50
CA VAL A 21 -2.09 -8.74 -19.55
C VAL A 21 -3.31 -9.45 -18.93
N LEU A 22 -4.44 -9.44 -19.64
CA LEU A 22 -5.66 -10.10 -19.21
C LEU A 22 -5.41 -11.58 -18.84
N GLY A 23 -5.91 -11.99 -17.66
CA GLY A 23 -5.76 -13.36 -17.16
C GLY A 23 -4.37 -13.67 -16.54
N ARG A 24 -3.48 -12.68 -16.43
CA ARG A 24 -2.18 -12.81 -15.76
C ARG A 24 -2.16 -12.01 -14.46
N THR A 25 -1.28 -12.41 -13.54
CA THR A 25 -1.03 -11.70 -12.30
C THR A 25 0.01 -10.60 -12.53
N ALA A 26 -0.25 -9.40 -12.02
CA ALA A 26 0.73 -8.32 -11.97
C ALA A 26 1.15 -8.07 -10.52
N THR A 27 2.41 -7.68 -10.33
CA THR A 27 2.97 -7.32 -9.04
C THR A 27 3.01 -5.80 -8.95
N LEU A 28 2.39 -5.25 -7.90
CA LEU A 28 2.45 -3.82 -7.61
C LEU A 28 3.64 -3.56 -6.67
N PRO A 29 4.61 -2.71 -7.07
CA PRO A 29 5.77 -2.42 -6.24
C PRO A 29 5.41 -1.42 -5.14
N CYS A 30 5.77 -1.74 -3.91
CA CYS A 30 5.78 -0.82 -2.77
C CYS A 30 7.09 -0.99 -2.02
N ASP A 31 7.73 0.12 -1.66
CA ASP A 31 8.80 0.10 -0.68
C ASP A 31 8.18 -0.08 0.72
N ILE A 32 8.74 -1.00 1.49
CA ILE A 32 8.29 -1.33 2.85
C ILE A 32 9.45 -1.24 3.84
N GLU A 33 10.59 -0.70 3.42
CA GLU A 33 11.71 -0.42 4.33
C GLU A 33 11.31 0.70 5.29
N PRO A 34 11.26 0.44 6.61
CA PRO A 34 10.98 1.48 7.58
C PRO A 34 12.16 2.47 7.67
N GLU A 35 11.86 3.75 7.87
CA GLU A 35 12.90 4.77 8.07
C GLU A 35 13.72 4.51 9.34
N GLU A 36 13.09 3.93 10.36
CA GLU A 36 13.69 3.66 11.67
C GLU A 36 14.01 2.17 11.86
N LEU A 37 15.23 1.88 12.36
CA LEU A 37 15.79 0.53 12.47
C LEU A 37 14.95 -0.46 13.30
N ASN A 38 14.10 0.05 14.20
CA ASN A 38 13.25 -0.76 15.09
C ASN A 38 11.76 -0.64 14.78
N ASP A 39 11.39 0.05 13.69
CA ASP A 39 10.00 0.11 13.25
C ASP A 39 9.67 -1.08 12.34
N ARG A 40 8.36 -1.40 12.23
CA ARG A 40 7.88 -2.57 11.49
C ARG A 40 6.63 -2.23 10.71
N VAL A 41 6.61 -2.63 9.44
CA VAL A 41 5.41 -2.53 8.61
C VAL A 41 4.38 -3.58 9.05
N TYR A 42 3.25 -3.12 9.59
CA TYR A 42 2.17 -3.99 10.03
C TYR A 42 1.21 -4.37 8.89
N MET A 43 0.92 -3.43 7.99
CA MET A 43 -0.07 -3.59 6.92
C MET A 43 0.29 -2.79 5.67
N VAL A 44 0.01 -3.34 4.49
CA VAL A 44 0.09 -2.66 3.19
C VAL A 44 -1.27 -2.76 2.52
N LEU A 45 -1.81 -1.62 2.08
CA LEU A 45 -3.16 -1.51 1.50
C LEU A 45 -3.06 -1.02 0.06
N TRP A 46 -3.75 -1.72 -0.85
CA TRP A 46 -3.89 -1.30 -2.25
C TRP A 46 -5.33 -0.89 -2.51
N PHE A 47 -5.53 0.27 -3.14
CA PHE A 47 -6.85 0.75 -3.52
C PHE A 47 -6.93 0.85 -5.03
N ARG A 48 -8.01 0.32 -5.60
CA ARG A 48 -8.42 0.72 -6.95
C ARG A 48 -9.40 1.86 -6.79
N GLU A 49 -9.12 3.01 -7.40
CA GLU A 49 -9.89 4.25 -7.25
C GLU A 49 -11.40 4.04 -7.49
N SER A 50 -11.76 3.14 -8.42
CA SER A 50 -13.15 2.79 -8.75
C SER A 50 -13.80 1.71 -7.87
N ALA A 51 -13.08 1.07 -6.94
CA ALA A 51 -13.59 -0.10 -6.21
C ALA A 51 -14.23 0.22 -4.86
N GLY A 52 -14.08 1.46 -4.34
CA GLY A 52 -14.68 1.91 -3.08
C GLY A 52 -14.25 1.15 -1.81
N LYS A 53 -13.48 0.05 -1.94
CA LYS A 53 -12.94 -0.76 -0.85
C LYS A 53 -11.50 -1.18 -1.17
N PRO A 54 -10.57 -1.11 -0.20
CA PRO A 54 -9.20 -1.60 -0.37
C PRO A 54 -9.14 -3.11 -0.63
N LEU A 55 -8.14 -3.52 -1.40
CA LEU A 55 -7.76 -4.91 -1.64
C LEU A 55 -6.85 -5.37 -0.49
N TYR A 56 -7.24 -6.46 0.18
CA TYR A 56 -6.46 -7.10 1.24
C TYR A 56 -6.03 -8.51 0.80
N ARG A 57 -4.79 -8.92 1.10
CA ARG A 57 -4.37 -10.33 1.01
C ARG A 57 -4.51 -11.02 2.36
N GLY A 58 -5.75 -11.20 2.80
CA GLY A 58 -6.13 -12.16 3.84
C GLY A 58 -6.71 -13.41 3.19
N LYS A 59 -6.59 -14.59 3.81
CA LYS A 59 -7.35 -15.78 3.37
C LYS A 59 -8.80 -15.36 3.18
N GLN A 60 -9.28 -15.40 1.95
CA GLN A 60 -10.62 -14.98 1.58
C GLN A 60 -11.60 -15.83 2.37
N TYR A 61 -12.25 -15.25 3.38
CA TYR A 61 -13.59 -15.69 3.76
C TYR A 61 -14.44 -15.40 2.54
N ARG A 62 -14.46 -16.40 1.64
CA ARG A 62 -15.34 -16.56 0.49
C ARG A 62 -16.63 -15.83 0.77
N GLN A 63 -16.84 -14.69 0.12
CA GLN A 63 -18.15 -14.14 -0.26
C GLN A 63 -19.33 -14.75 0.53
N LEU A 64 -19.37 -14.52 1.85
CA LEU A 64 -20.43 -15.08 2.68
C LEU A 64 -21.51 -14.02 2.74
N GLY A 65 -22.47 -14.19 1.84
CA GLY A 65 -23.61 -13.31 1.55
C GLY A 65 -23.20 -12.16 0.64
N LYS A 66 -23.55 -12.04 -0.64
CA LYS A 66 -24.78 -12.47 -1.32
C LYS A 66 -26.02 -12.33 -0.44
N GLU A 67 -26.43 -11.07 -0.27
CA GLU A 67 -27.79 -10.67 -0.65
C GLU A 67 -27.65 -9.50 -1.63
#